data_AF-A0A327YV46-F1
#
_entry.id   AF-A0A327YV46-F1
#
_cell.length_a   1.000
_cell.length_b   1.000
_cell.length_c   1.000
_cell.angle_alpha   90.00
_cell.angle_beta   90.00
_cell.angle_gamma   90.00
#
_symmetry.space_group_name_H-M   'P 1'
#
loop_
_entity.id
_entity.type
_entity.pdbx_description
1 polymer ?
#
loop_
_entity_poly.entity_id
_entity_poly.type
_entity_poly.pdbx_seq_one_letter_code
_entity_poly.pdbx_strand_id
1 'polypeptide(L)'
;MKKVIFILSILLNIIFGLNYLSDAINEPTRELGRLKKDIEIGYFSGDSVLFKLPKGLTVADESQRGISAIGQFENNRFSIVITSNEDLVDYEINEDSLGVFNNFYSAEIKK
;
A
#
# COMPACT_ATOMS: atom_id res chain seq x y z
N MET A 1 45.94 8.40 -2.29
CA MET A 1 44.98 7.66 -3.15
C MET A 1 44.40 6.42 -2.47
N LYS A 2 45.19 5.38 -2.15
CA LYS A 2 44.67 4.13 -1.53
C LYS A 2 43.91 4.34 -0.20
N LYS A 3 44.42 5.20 0.69
CA LYS A 3 43.76 5.53 1.98
C LYS A 3 42.41 6.25 1.79
N VAL A 4 42.33 7.13 0.79
CA VAL A 4 41.09 7.88 0.49
C VAL A 4 40.04 6.94 -0.08
N ILE A 5 40.41 6.04 -1.00
CA ILE A 5 39.52 5.00 -1.55
C ILE A 5 39.01 4.07 -0.45
N PHE A 6 39.88 3.67 0.48
CA PHE A 6 39.50 2.82 1.60
C PHE A 6 38.49 3.50 2.54
N ILE A 7 38.71 4.77 2.89
CA ILE A 7 37.79 5.56 3.71
C ILE A 7 36.43 5.73 3.00
N LEU A 8 36.45 6.04 1.69
CA LEU A 8 35.24 6.13 0.87
C LEU A 8 34.47 4.81 0.84
N SER A 9 35.16 3.68 0.71
CA SER A 9 34.54 2.35 0.70
C SER A 9 33.85 2.04 2.04
N ILE A 10 34.48 2.36 3.17
CA ILE A 10 33.88 2.18 4.49
C ILE A 10 32.65 3.08 4.64
N LEU A 11 32.75 4.36 4.28
CA LEU A 11 31.62 5.29 4.34
C LEU A 11 30.45 4.82 3.48
N LEU A 12 30.72 4.34 2.26
CA LEU A 12 29.69 3.84 1.35
C LEU A 12 28.95 2.64 1.96
N ASN A 13 29.70 1.69 2.56
CA ASN A 13 29.11 0.53 3.22
C ASN A 13 28.25 0.91 4.44
N ILE A 14 28.69 1.89 5.23
CA ILE A 14 27.90 2.42 6.36
C ILE A 14 26.61 3.05 5.83
N ILE A 15 26.69 3.90 4.81
CA ILE A 15 25.52 4.55 4.20
C ILE A 15 24.55 3.50 3.66
N PHE A 16 25.03 2.48 2.93
CA PHE A 16 24.18 1.41 2.44
C PHE A 16 23.55 0.59 3.56
N GLY A 17 24.31 0.26 4.60
CA GLY A 17 23.80 -0.46 5.77
C GLY A 17 22.70 0.32 6.49
N LEU A 18 22.88 1.64 6.68
CA LEU A 18 21.88 2.51 7.30
C LEU A 18 20.61 2.64 6.45
N ASN A 19 20.74 2.80 5.14
CA ASN A 19 19.59 2.85 4.23
C ASN A 19 18.83 1.52 4.22
N TYR A 20 19.54 0.39 4.19
CA TYR A 20 18.92 -0.94 4.24
C TYR A 20 18.17 -1.17 5.56
N LEU A 21 18.75 -0.78 6.68
CA LEU A 21 18.11 -0.90 8.00
C LEU A 21 16.87 0.01 8.10
N SER A 22 16.96 1.23 7.57
CA SER A 22 15.84 2.16 7.50
C SER A 22 14.71 1.62 6.61
N ASP A 23 15.05 1.00 5.47
CA ASP A 23 14.06 0.38 4.58
C ASP A 23 13.37 -0.80 5.27
N ALA A 24 14.10 -1.64 6.00
CA ALA A 24 13.55 -2.80 6.71
C ALA A 24 12.60 -2.41 7.86
N ILE A 25 12.87 -1.30 8.55
CA ILE A 25 12.00 -0.81 9.64
C ILE A 25 10.74 -0.13 9.09
N ASN A 26 10.81 0.44 7.88
CA ASN A 26 9.69 1.11 7.22
C ASN A 26 9.00 0.21 6.18
N GLU A 27 9.29 -1.09 6.16
CA GLU A 27 8.64 -2.03 5.27
C GLU A 27 7.15 -2.11 5.65
N PRO A 28 6.22 -1.97 4.69
CA PRO A 28 4.80 -2.06 5.01
C PRO A 28 4.51 -3.46 5.55
N THR A 29 3.71 -3.51 6.60
CA THR A 29 3.32 -4.78 7.24
C THR A 29 2.47 -5.66 6.31
N ARG A 30 1.94 -5.10 5.22
CA ARG A 30 0.93 -5.73 4.35
C ARG A 30 -0.26 -6.25 5.14
N GLU A 31 -0.57 -5.56 6.22
CA GLU A 31 -1.62 -5.95 7.14
C GLU A 31 -2.96 -5.89 6.42
N LEU A 32 -3.72 -6.98 6.56
CA LEU A 32 -5.05 -7.06 5.98
C LEU A 32 -6.06 -6.50 6.97
N GLY A 33 -6.95 -5.64 6.47
CA GLY A 33 -8.01 -5.04 7.25
C GLY A 33 -9.36 -5.15 6.56
N ARG A 34 -10.43 -4.70 7.23
CA ARG A 34 -11.78 -4.60 6.67
C ARG A 34 -12.31 -3.18 6.78
N LEU A 35 -12.99 -2.71 5.73
CA LEU A 35 -13.66 -1.41 5.79
C LEU A 35 -14.75 -1.40 6.87
N LYS A 36 -14.69 -0.43 7.79
CA LYS A 36 -15.64 -0.28 8.90
C LYS A 36 -17.01 0.25 8.45
N LYS A 37 -17.05 0.96 7.32
CA LYS A 37 -18.24 1.58 6.73
C LYS A 37 -18.12 1.68 5.21
N ASP A 38 -19.23 1.99 4.55
CA ASP A 38 -19.22 2.31 3.13
C ASP A 38 -18.38 3.56 2.89
N ILE A 39 -17.57 3.57 1.84
CA ILE A 39 -16.76 4.71 1.43
C ILE A 39 -17.24 5.20 0.08
N GLU A 40 -17.59 6.48 0.00
CA GLU A 40 -17.96 7.14 -1.24
C GLU A 40 -16.68 7.62 -1.95
N ILE A 41 -16.52 7.23 -3.21
CA ILE A 41 -15.37 7.58 -4.03
C ILE A 41 -15.82 8.58 -5.10
N GLY A 42 -15.14 9.71 -5.19
CA GLY A 42 -15.41 10.79 -6.16
C GLY A 42 -14.12 11.31 -6.80
N TYR A 43 -14.26 12.29 -7.70
CA TYR A 43 -13.10 13.01 -8.22
C TYR A 43 -12.46 13.88 -7.13
N PHE A 44 -11.13 13.98 -7.16
CA PHE A 44 -10.41 14.90 -6.28
C PHE A 44 -10.90 16.35 -6.52
N SER A 45 -11.38 17.00 -5.46
CA SER A 45 -12.00 18.34 -5.49
C SER A 45 -13.34 18.45 -6.25
N GLY A 46 -14.01 17.34 -6.57
CA GLY A 46 -15.35 17.34 -7.17
C GLY A 46 -16.44 16.96 -6.18
N ASP A 47 -17.66 17.49 -6.38
CA ASP A 47 -18.82 17.20 -5.52
C ASP A 47 -19.59 15.93 -5.93
N SER A 48 -19.12 15.22 -6.96
CA SER A 48 -19.80 14.04 -7.50
C SER A 48 -19.19 12.72 -6.99
N VAL A 49 -20.07 11.87 -6.43
CA VAL A 49 -19.75 10.48 -6.09
C VAL A 49 -19.82 9.63 -7.36
N LEU A 50 -18.72 8.93 -7.67
CA LEU A 50 -18.60 8.02 -8.80
C LEU A 50 -19.12 6.62 -8.45
N PHE A 51 -18.67 6.08 -7.31
CA PHE A 51 -19.08 4.76 -6.83
C PHE A 51 -18.88 4.65 -5.32
N LYS A 52 -19.38 3.55 -4.73
CA LYS A 52 -19.23 3.24 -3.31
C LYS A 52 -18.45 1.94 -3.13
N LEU A 53 -17.47 1.96 -2.25
CA LEU A 53 -16.86 0.74 -1.69
C LEU A 53 -17.72 0.28 -0.52
N PRO A 54 -18.20 -0.96 -0.51
CA PRO A 54 -19.06 -1.45 0.56
C PRO A 54 -18.27 -1.72 1.84
N LYS A 55 -18.92 -1.54 2.99
CA LYS A 55 -18.46 -2.01 4.29
C LYS A 55 -18.08 -3.50 4.23
N GLY A 56 -17.01 -3.85 4.94
CA GLY A 56 -16.54 -5.22 5.09
C GLY A 56 -15.64 -5.70 3.96
N LEU A 57 -15.39 -4.85 2.94
CA LEU A 57 -14.38 -5.10 1.91
C LEU A 57 -13.02 -5.31 2.56
N THR A 58 -12.35 -6.40 2.18
CA THR A 58 -10.96 -6.65 2.60
C THR A 58 -10.03 -5.69 1.87
N VAL A 59 -9.18 -5.00 2.61
CA VAL A 59 -8.16 -4.07 2.12
C VAL A 59 -6.80 -4.47 2.70
N ALA A 60 -5.72 -4.05 2.07
CA ALA A 60 -4.35 -4.28 2.53
C ALA A 60 -3.64 -2.95 2.70
N ASP A 61 -2.86 -2.81 3.78
CA ASP A 61 -1.92 -1.71 3.90
C ASP A 61 -0.76 -1.92 2.91
N GLU A 62 -0.43 -0.90 2.13
CA GLU A 62 0.61 -0.97 1.10
C GLU A 62 1.50 0.27 1.21
N SER A 63 2.82 0.05 1.21
CA SER A 63 3.76 1.19 1.21
C SER A 63 3.66 1.99 -0.07
N GLN A 64 4.11 3.24 0.00
CA GLN A 64 4.29 4.09 -1.17
C GLN A 64 5.16 3.44 -2.27
N ARG A 65 6.13 2.59 -1.88
CA ARG A 65 6.95 1.80 -2.80
C ARG A 65 6.12 0.67 -3.46
N GLY A 66 5.28 -0.03 -2.69
CA GLY A 66 4.34 -1.03 -3.19
C GLY A 66 3.33 -0.44 -4.17
N ILE A 67 2.72 0.69 -3.83
CA ILE A 67 1.80 1.45 -4.70
C ILE A 67 2.49 1.86 -6.01
N SER A 68 3.75 2.33 -5.92
CA SER A 68 4.53 2.73 -7.10
C SER A 68 4.92 1.55 -8.00
N ALA A 69 5.02 0.34 -7.44
CA ALA A 69 5.31 -0.87 -8.20
C ALA A 69 4.07 -1.42 -8.94
N ILE A 70 2.86 -1.23 -8.39
CA ILE A 70 1.60 -1.65 -9.04
C ILE A 70 1.49 -1.03 -10.45
N GLY A 71 1.85 0.25 -10.59
CA GLY A 71 1.82 0.95 -11.88
C GLY A 71 2.90 0.50 -12.89
N GLN A 72 3.90 -0.28 -12.49
CA GLN A 72 5.01 -0.70 -13.34
C GLN A 72 4.84 -2.11 -13.94
N PHE A 73 4.13 -3.00 -13.25
CA PHE A 73 4.06 -4.40 -13.63
C PHE A 73 2.68 -4.84 -14.15
N GLU A 74 1.61 -4.08 -13.88
CA GLU A 74 0.25 -4.53 -14.19
C GLU A 74 -0.60 -3.40 -14.80
N ASN A 75 -0.58 -3.33 -16.14
CA ASN A 75 -1.15 -2.25 -16.96
C ASN A 75 -2.65 -1.96 -16.83
N ASN A 76 -3.39 -2.55 -15.89
CA ASN A 76 -4.81 -2.30 -15.68
C ASN A 76 -5.25 -2.29 -14.20
N ARG A 77 -4.31 -2.13 -13.25
CA ARG A 77 -4.66 -1.95 -11.83
C ARG A 77 -4.76 -0.46 -11.50
N PHE A 78 -5.72 -0.11 -10.65
CA PHE A 78 -5.88 1.23 -10.11
C PHE A 78 -5.73 1.21 -8.59
N SER A 79 -5.20 2.29 -8.02
CA SER A 79 -5.07 2.48 -6.57
C SER A 79 -6.15 3.44 -6.09
N ILE A 80 -6.74 3.13 -4.94
CA ILE A 80 -7.62 4.05 -4.23
C ILE A 80 -6.84 4.56 -3.01
N VAL A 81 -6.45 5.83 -3.05
CA VAL A 81 -5.80 6.49 -1.91
C VAL A 81 -6.86 7.17 -1.07
N ILE A 82 -7.01 6.71 0.17
CA ILE A 82 -7.95 7.33 1.10
C ILE A 82 -7.22 8.46 1.84
N THR A 83 -7.61 9.70 1.61
CA THR A 83 -7.02 10.89 2.24
C THR A 83 -7.79 11.37 3.47
N SER A 84 -8.55 10.48 4.11
CA SER A 84 -9.33 10.80 5.31
C SER A 84 -8.48 10.63 6.57
N ASN A 85 -8.69 11.51 7.56
CA ASN A 85 -8.12 11.35 8.91
C ASN A 85 -8.96 10.42 9.79
N GLU A 86 -10.04 9.85 9.24
CA GLU A 86 -10.91 8.95 9.96
C GLU A 86 -10.33 7.53 10.01
N ASP A 87 -10.65 6.82 11.09
CA ASP A 87 -10.35 5.41 11.24
C ASP A 87 -11.35 4.58 10.41
N LEU A 88 -10.96 4.26 9.18
CA LEU A 88 -11.82 3.62 8.17
C LEU A 88 -11.63 2.11 8.05
N VAL A 89 -10.51 1.60 8.55
CA VAL A 89 -10.11 0.19 8.38
C VAL A 89 -9.97 -0.45 9.75
N ASP A 90 -10.56 -1.62 9.90
CA ASP A 90 -10.35 -2.48 11.05
C ASP A 90 -9.24 -3.49 10.75
N TYR A 91 -8.10 -3.33 11.41
CA TYR A 91 -6.97 -4.26 11.32
C TYR A 91 -6.98 -5.29 12.46
N GLU A 92 -7.76 -5.07 13.53
CA GLU A 92 -7.89 -6.00 14.66
C GLU A 92 -8.91 -7.11 14.37
N ILE A 93 -8.78 -7.74 13.20
CA ILE A 93 -9.69 -8.77 12.71
C ILE A 93 -9.01 -10.13 12.70
N ASN A 94 -9.77 -11.18 13.04
CA ASN A 94 -9.25 -12.54 13.01
C ASN A 94 -8.85 -12.90 11.56
N GLU A 95 -7.58 -13.24 11.34
CA GLU A 95 -7.01 -13.61 10.04
C GLU A 95 -7.76 -14.76 9.38
N ASP A 96 -8.35 -15.68 10.14
CA ASP A 96 -9.18 -16.78 9.60
C ASP A 96 -10.44 -16.27 8.87
N SER A 97 -10.87 -15.04 9.16
CA SER A 97 -11.99 -14.37 8.47
C SER A 97 -11.55 -13.66 7.19
N LEU A 98 -10.24 -13.51 6.97
CA LEU A 98 -9.63 -12.86 5.82
C LEU A 98 -9.10 -13.94 4.87
N GLY A 99 -9.95 -14.39 3.95
CA GLY A 99 -9.50 -15.31 2.91
C GLY A 99 -8.34 -14.69 2.11
N VAL A 100 -7.24 -15.43 1.97
CA VAL A 100 -5.99 -15.00 1.28
C VAL A 100 -6.20 -14.57 -0.18
N PHE A 101 -7.32 -14.99 -0.78
CA PHE A 101 -7.72 -14.59 -2.14
C PHE A 101 -8.91 -13.63 -2.17
N ASN A 102 -9.53 -13.32 -1.03
CA ASN A 102 -10.72 -12.45 -0.94
C ASN A 102 -10.37 -10.96 -1.06
N ASN A 103 -9.08 -10.62 -1.13
CA ASN A 103 -8.56 -9.28 -1.42
C ASN A 103 -8.35 -9.03 -2.92
N PHE A 104 -8.52 -10.04 -3.78
CA PHE A 104 -8.47 -9.87 -5.24
C PHE A 104 -9.87 -9.80 -5.81
N TYR A 105 -10.20 -8.66 -6.41
CA TYR A 105 -11.50 -8.44 -7.05
C TYR A 105 -11.32 -8.39 -8.56
N SER A 106 -12.06 -9.21 -9.30
CA SER A 106 -12.17 -9.12 -10.76
C SER A 106 -13.43 -8.36 -11.13
N ALA A 107 -13.30 -7.39 -12.04
CA ALA A 107 -14.44 -6.73 -12.65
C ALA A 107 -14.70 -7.33 -14.04
N GLU A 108 -15.73 -8.15 -14.17
CA GLU A 108 -16.24 -8.55 -15.48
C GLU A 108 -17.12 -7.45 -16.05
N ILE A 109 -16.73 -6.90 -17.20
CA ILE A 109 -17.59 -6.03 -18.00
C ILE A 109 -18.48 -6.95 -18.85
N LYS A 110 -19.78 -7.02 -18.50
CA LYS A 110 -20.76 -7.63 -19.40
C LYS A 110 -20.83 -6.78 -20.68
N LYS A 111 -20.48 -7.38 -21.82
CA LYS A 111 -20.69 -6.80 -23.15
C LYS A 111 -22.16 -6.78 -23.52
#